data_AF-A0A800JQA9-F1
#
_entry.id   AF-A0A800JQA9-F1
#
_cell.length_a   1.000
_cell.length_b   1.000
_cell.length_c   1.000
_cell.angle_alpha   90.00
_cell.angle_beta   90.00
_cell.angle_gamma   90.00
#
_symmetry.space_group_name_H-M   'P 1'
#
loop_
_entity.id
_entity.type
_entity.pdbx_description
1 polymer ?
#
loop_
_entity_poly.entity_id
_entity_poly.type
_entity_poly.pdbx_seq_one_letter_code
_entity_poly.pdbx_strand_id
1 'polypeptide(L)' 'MSVKGLFKIRFISHYTSIFKKDGLKGVFKEGGWKVLFYFFMFYLIRDTILYIIIPYLIVKGIIVK' A
#
# COMPACT_ATOMS: atom_id res chain seq x y z
N MET A 1 -21.55 -18.17 5.21
CA MET A 1 -21.71 -16.70 5.10
C MET A 1 -20.45 -16.12 4.46
N SER A 2 -20.61 -15.39 3.35
CA SER A 2 -19.50 -14.86 2.56
C SER A 2 -18.90 -13.63 3.24
N VAL A 3 -17.63 -13.73 3.66
CA VAL A 3 -16.83 -12.68 4.34
C VAL A 3 -16.64 -11.39 3.51
N LYS A 4 -17.16 -11.36 2.27
CA LYS A 4 -17.07 -10.25 1.30
C LYS A 4 -17.64 -8.91 1.81
N GLY A 5 -18.44 -8.89 2.87
CA GLY A 5 -19.10 -7.68 3.38
C GLY A 5 -18.32 -6.87 4.42
N LEU A 6 -17.29 -7.43 5.06
CA LEU A 6 -16.73 -6.86 6.29
C LEU A 6 -15.76 -5.69 6.09
N PHE A 7 -15.22 -5.49 4.87
CA PHE A 7 -14.24 -4.44 4.58
C PHE A 7 -14.70 -3.48 3.47
N LYS A 8 -16.01 -3.20 3.38
CA LYS A 8 -16.52 -2.21 2.42
C LYS A 8 -16.29 -0.79 2.93
N ILE A 9 -15.01 -0.38 2.98
CA ILE A 9 -14.62 1.00 3.24
C ILE A 9 -15.04 1.85 2.02
N ARG A 10 -15.90 2.85 2.23
CA ARG A 10 -16.45 3.74 1.15
C ARG A 10 -15.34 4.30 0.25
N PHE A 11 -14.19 4.64 0.83
CA PHE A 11 -13.04 5.19 0.12
C PHE A 11 -12.43 4.20 -0.87
N ILE A 12 -12.17 2.95 -0.44
CA ILE A 12 -11.59 1.91 -1.30
C ILE A 12 -12.53 1.58 -2.44
N SER A 13 -13.83 1.48 -2.16
CA SER A 13 -14.85 1.24 -3.19
C SER A 13 -14.89 2.35 -4.24
N HIS A 14 -14.69 3.60 -3.82
CA HIS A 14 -14.69 4.76 -4.71
C HIS A 14 -13.48 4.74 -5.65
N TYR A 15 -12.27 4.63 -5.11
CA TYR A 15 -11.04 4.55 -5.92
C TYR A 15 -11.00 3.29 -6.80
N THR A 16 -11.53 2.16 -6.33
CA THR A 16 -11.66 0.93 -7.14
C THR A 16 -12.59 1.15 -8.33
N SER A 17 -13.67 1.91 -8.16
CA SER A 17 -14.60 2.22 -9.25
C SER A 17 -13.97 3.15 -10.29
N ILE A 18 -13.17 4.13 -9.85
CA ILE A 18 -12.41 5.03 -10.73
C ILE A 18 -11.35 4.24 -11.49
N PHE A 19 -10.60 3.38 -10.81
CA PHE A 19 -9.60 2.52 -11.43
C PHE A 19 -10.22 1.58 -12.47
N LYS A 20 -11.41 1.04 -12.22
CA LYS A 20 -12.11 0.18 -13.19
C LYS A 20 -12.59 0.94 -14.44
N LYS A 21 -12.87 2.24 -14.33
CA LYS A 21 -13.38 3.06 -15.45
C LYS A 21 -12.25 3.72 -16.25
N ASP A 22 -11.33 4.37 -15.55
CA ASP A 22 -10.32 5.26 -16.12
C ASP A 22 -8.87 4.76 -15.87
N GLY A 23 -8.74 3.55 -15.30
CA GLY A 23 -7.44 2.94 -15.00
C GLY A 23 -6.64 3.70 -13.96
N LEU A 24 -5.31 3.54 -14.02
CA LEU A 24 -4.37 4.32 -13.22
C LEU A 24 -4.54 5.82 -13.46
N LYS A 25 -4.81 6.22 -14.71
CA LYS A 25 -4.92 7.63 -15.11
C LYS A 25 -6.05 8.34 -14.37
N GLY A 26 -7.19 7.67 -14.15
CA GLY A 26 -8.28 8.19 -13.33
C GLY A 26 -7.93 8.36 -11.85
N VAL A 27 -7.19 7.41 -11.29
CA VAL A 27 -6.72 7.48 -9.89
C VAL A 27 -5.74 8.63 -9.71
N PHE A 28 -4.82 8.84 -10.65
CA PHE A 28 -3.91 10.00 -10.65
C PHE A 28 -4.65 11.32 -10.88
N LYS A 29 -5.75 11.33 -11.64
CA LYS A 29 -6.56 12.54 -11.86
C LYS A 29 -7.35 12.94 -10.61
N GLU A 30 -7.94 11.98 -9.91
CA GLU A 30 -8.71 12.22 -8.68
C GLU A 30 -7.80 12.51 -7.49
N GLY A 31 -6.76 11.70 -7.30
CA GLY A 31 -5.87 11.84 -6.15
C GLY A 31 -4.69 12.81 -6.38
N GLY A 32 -4.37 13.15 -7.63
CA GLY A 32 -3.35 14.13 -8.00
C GLY A 32 -1.99 13.89 -7.32
N TRP A 33 -1.40 14.99 -6.83
CA TRP A 33 -0.12 14.99 -6.12
C TRP A 33 -0.12 14.14 -4.85
N LYS A 34 -1.30 13.92 -4.24
CA LYS A 34 -1.41 13.08 -3.04
C LYS A 34 -1.08 11.62 -3.36
N VAL A 35 -1.46 11.10 -4.53
CA VAL A 35 -1.11 9.72 -4.93
C VAL A 35 0.39 9.56 -5.00
N LEU A 36 1.08 10.53 -5.58
CA LEU A 36 2.54 10.54 -5.65
C LEU A 36 3.17 10.60 -4.26
N PHE A 37 2.63 11.43 -3.38
CA PHE A 37 3.07 11.53 -1.99
C PHE A 37 2.85 10.21 -1.23
N TYR A 38 1.67 9.60 -1.31
CA TYR A 38 1.39 8.30 -0.70
C TYR A 38 2.26 7.19 -1.27
N PHE A 39 2.51 7.20 -2.59
CA PHE A 39 3.42 6.25 -3.24
C PHE A 39 4.85 6.43 -2.72
N PHE A 40 5.33 7.67 -2.64
CA PHE A 40 6.64 7.99 -2.10
C PHE A 40 6.77 7.58 -0.62
N MET A 41 5.80 7.95 0.21
CA MET A 41 5.76 7.56 1.64
C MET A 41 5.71 6.05 1.81
N PHE A 42 4.92 5.34 0.99
CA PHE A 42 4.85 3.88 1.01
C PHE A 42 6.23 3.26 0.74
N TYR A 43 6.94 3.75 -0.29
CA TYR A 43 8.29 3.28 -0.58
C TYR A 43 9.28 3.64 0.53
N LEU A 44 9.20 4.85 1.10
CA LEU A 44 10.07 5.29 2.18
C LEU A 44 9.90 4.44 3.43
N ILE A 45 8.65 4.17 3.82
CA ILE A 45 8.31 3.32 4.96
C ILE A 45 8.76 1.88 4.68
N ARG A 46 8.49 1.34 3.47
CA ARG A 46 8.92 -0.01 3.10
C ARG A 46 10.43 -0.15 3.20
N ASP A 47 11.18 0.80 2.66
CA ASP A 47 12.64 0.78 2.67
C ASP A 47 13.15 0.85 4.11
N THR A 48 12.64 1.79 4.90
CA THR A 48 12.98 1.95 6.33
C THR A 48 12.66 0.68 7.13
N ILE A 49 11.45 0.13 6.99
CA ILE A 49 11.03 -1.10 7.66
C ILE A 49 11.93 -2.26 7.25
N LEU A 50 12.26 -2.39 5.97
CA LEU A 50 13.10 -3.47 5.46
C LEU A 50 14.52 -3.40 6.06
N TYR A 51 15.10 -2.20 6.14
CA TYR A 51 16.40 -1.96 6.78
C TYR A 51 16.38 -2.10 8.29
N ILE A 52 15.22 -2.06 8.95
CA ILE A 52 15.11 -2.33 10.39
C ILE A 52 14.88 -3.84 10.62
N ILE A 53 14.00 -4.45 9.85
CA ILE A 53 13.61 -5.86 9.99
C ILE A 53 14.76 -6.78 9.61
N ILE A 54 15.46 -6.52 8.49
CA ILE A 54 16.53 -7.42 8.04
C ILE A 54 17.65 -7.54 9.09
N PRO A 55 18.26 -6.44 9.59
CA PRO A 55 19.29 -6.53 10.63
C PRO A 55 18.76 -7.13 11.93
N TYR A 56 17.51 -6.81 12.31
CA TYR A 56 16.89 -7.41 13.49
C TYR A 56 16.78 -8.94 13.38
N LEU A 57 16.37 -9.45 12.21
CA LEU A 57 16.28 -10.89 11.95
C LEU A 57 17.66 -11.57 11.87
N ILE A 58 18.68 -10.86 11.39
CA ILE A 58 20.08 -11.32 11.37
C ILE A 58 20.62 -11.43 12.80
N VAL A 59 20.49 -10.38 13.63
CA VAL A 59 20.94 -10.38 15.03
C VAL A 59 20.24 -11.47 15.84
N LYS A 60 18.97 -11.73 15.54
CA LYS A 60 18.19 -12.78 16.19
C LYS A 60 18.51 -14.20 15.67
N GLY A 61 19.39 -14.34 14.68
CA GLY A 61 19.84 -15.63 14.15
C GLY A 61 18.77 -16.42 13.39
N ILE A 62 17.72 -15.74 12.90
CA ILE A 62 16.62 -16.39 12.15
C ILE A 62 17.01 -16.62 10.70
N ILE A 63 17.77 -15.69 10.10
CA ILE A 63 18.18 -15.73 8.69
C ILE A 63 19.60 -16.28 8.52
N VAL A 64 20.50 -15.96 9.46
CA VAL A 64 21.88 -16.44 9.45
C VAL A 64 22.00 -17.52 10.52
N LYS A 65 21.69 -18.75 10.12
CA LYS A 65 22.02 -19.95 10.87
C LYS A 65 22.74 -20.93 9.94
#